data_AF-A0A4Y2T5X6-F1
#
_entry.id   AF-A0A4Y2T5X6-F1
#
_cell.length_a   1.000
_cell.length_b   1.000
_cell.length_c   1.000
_cell.angle_alpha   90.00
_cell.angle_beta   90.00
_cell.angle_gamma   90.00
#
_symmetry.space_group_name_H-M   'P 1'
#
loop_
_entity.id
_entity.type
_entity.pdbx_description
1 polymer ?
#
loop_
_entity_poly.entity_id
_entity_poly.type
_entity_poly.pdbx_seq_one_letter_code
_entity_poly.pdbx_strand_id
1 'polypeptide(L)' 'MQFLLLGLAALFGFASAQKVSVGGCPDVPIKENLDLKQYVGKWYEIEKNPVPFEAGLKCNEANYGDEGDYVSVVNKGV' A
#
# COMPACT_ATOMS: atom_id res chain seq x y z
N MET A 1 21.26 18.60 -31.02
CA MET A 1 20.18 17.59 -31.10
C MET A 1 20.49 16.32 -30.29
N GLN A 2 21.65 15.67 -30.52
CA GLN A 2 22.05 14.41 -29.85
C GLN A 2 22.08 14.48 -28.31
N PHE A 3 22.64 15.55 -27.76
CA PHE A 3 22.75 15.74 -26.30
C PHE A 3 21.40 15.94 -25.61
N LEU A 4 20.42 16.50 -26.33
CA LEU A 4 19.06 16.71 -25.81
C LEU A 4 18.28 15.38 -25.72
N LEU A 5 18.45 14.51 -26.71
CA LEU A 5 17.85 13.16 -26.74
C LEU A 5 18.42 12.26 -25.64
N LEU A 6 19.74 12.32 -25.38
CA LEU A 6 20.37 11.58 -24.28
C LEU A 6 19.93 12.08 -22.90
N GLY A 7 19.72 13.39 -22.75
CA GLY A 7 19.18 13.98 -21.53
C GLY A 7 17.73 13.57 -21.25
N LEU A 8 16.90 13.43 -22.30
CA LEU A 8 15.51 12.96 -22.15
C LEU A 8 15.42 11.48 -21.75
N ALA A 9 16.33 10.64 -22.27
CA ALA A 9 16.36 9.21 -21.96
C ALA A 9 16.73 8.93 -20.48
N ALA A 10 17.54 9.79 -19.86
CA ALA A 10 17.93 9.68 -18.46
C ALA A 10 16.78 9.98 -17.46
N LEU A 11 15.67 10.57 -17.92
CA LEU A 11 14.48 10.83 -17.11
C LEU A 11 13.52 9.64 -17.06
N PHE A 12 13.72 8.61 -17.89
CA PHE A 12 12.98 7.34 -17.80
C PHE A 12 13.62 6.43 -16.73
N GLY A 13 13.58 6.88 -15.48
CA GLY A 13 13.83 5.99 -14.35
C GLY A 13 12.68 4.99 -14.24
N PHE A 14 12.95 3.71 -14.47
CA PHE A 14 12.01 2.64 -14.12
C PHE A 14 11.92 2.57 -12.59
N ALA A 15 10.94 3.24 -12.00
CA ALA A 15 10.55 2.98 -10.62
C ALA A 15 9.89 1.61 -10.58
N SER A 16 10.65 0.57 -10.24
CA SER A 16 10.14 -0.78 -9.94
C SER A 16 9.41 -0.75 -8.62
N ALA A 17 8.22 -0.15 -8.62
CA ALA A 17 7.52 0.19 -7.40
C ALA A 17 6.40 -0.83 -7.09
N GLN A 18 5.95 -1.60 -8.08
CA GLN A 18 4.92 -2.63 -7.90
C GLN A 18 5.50 -4.03 -8.12
N LYS A 19 5.27 -4.95 -7.17
CA LYS A 19 5.58 -6.37 -7.33
C LYS A 19 4.52 -7.03 -8.22
N VAL A 20 4.61 -6.77 -9.52
CA VAL A 20 3.78 -7.45 -10.52
C VAL A 20 4.47 -8.76 -10.90
N SER A 21 3.82 -9.88 -10.65
CA SER A 21 4.32 -11.23 -11.00
C SER A 21 3.37 -11.94 -11.93
N VAL A 22 3.93 -12.73 -12.85
CA VAL A 22 3.16 -13.64 -13.72
C VAL A 22 2.76 -14.88 -12.92
N GLY A 23 1.54 -15.39 -13.14
CA GLY A 23 1.00 -16.58 -12.47
C GLY A 23 -0.11 -16.25 -11.48
N GLY A 24 -0.52 -17.25 -10.70
CA GLY A 24 -1.48 -17.08 -9.61
C GLY A 24 -0.87 -16.38 -8.40
N CYS A 25 -1.71 -15.92 -7.48
CA CYS A 25 -1.25 -15.43 -6.18
C CYS A 25 -0.58 -16.58 -5.41
N PRO A 26 0.54 -16.33 -4.71
CA PRO A 26 1.15 -17.33 -3.84
C PRO A 26 0.25 -17.59 -2.62
N ASP A 27 0.31 -18.82 -2.10
CA ASP A 27 -0.27 -19.14 -0.79
C ASP A 27 0.59 -18.51 0.31
N VAL A 28 0.02 -17.53 1.03
CA VAL A 28 0.68 -16.85 2.15
C VAL A 28 0.12 -17.34 3.48
N PRO A 29 0.97 -17.69 4.46
CA PRO A 29 0.51 -18.13 5.77
C PRO A 29 -0.19 -16.97 6.50
N ILE A 30 -1.32 -17.26 7.13
CA ILE A 30 -2.07 -16.27 7.92
C ILE A 30 -1.52 -16.17 9.34
N LYS A 31 -1.82 -15.06 10.02
CA LYS A 31 -1.60 -14.95 11.46
C LYS A 31 -2.68 -15.75 12.19
N GLU A 32 -2.30 -16.89 12.74
CA GLU A 32 -3.19 -17.68 13.60
C GLU A 32 -3.45 -16.96 14.93
N ASN A 33 -4.64 -17.22 15.51
CA ASN A 33 -5.07 -16.68 16.81
C ASN A 33 -4.96 -15.15 16.89
N LEU A 34 -5.41 -14.44 15.86
CA LEU A 34 -5.46 -12.98 15.84
C LEU A 34 -6.34 -12.46 16.99
N ASP A 35 -5.77 -11.68 17.90
CA ASP A 35 -6.53 -11.00 18.94
C ASP A 35 -7.14 -9.72 18.36
N LEU A 36 -8.43 -9.78 18.04
CA LEU A 36 -9.15 -8.66 17.45
C LEU A 36 -9.09 -7.39 18.32
N LYS A 37 -9.06 -7.54 19.65
CA LYS A 37 -9.01 -6.39 20.57
C LYS A 37 -7.70 -5.61 20.46
N GLN A 38 -6.62 -6.28 20.07
CA GLN A 38 -5.33 -5.64 19.80
C GLN A 38 -5.22 -5.11 18.37
N TYR A 39 -6.05 -5.62 17.45
CA TYR A 39 -6.04 -5.22 16.05
C TYR A 39 -6.85 -3.94 15.80
N VAL A 40 -7.97 -3.75 16.52
CA VAL A 40 -8.82 -2.57 16.36
C VAL A 40 -8.14 -1.29 16.87
N GLY A 41 -8.62 -0.15 16.37
CA GLY A 41 -8.04 1.17 16.63
C GLY A 41 -7.28 1.72 15.43
N LYS A 42 -6.47 2.75 15.68
CA LYS A 42 -5.77 3.54 14.66
C LYS A 42 -4.39 2.97 14.33
N TRP A 43 -4.17 2.74 13.04
CA TRP A 43 -2.89 2.36 12.46
C TRP A 43 -2.37 3.47 11.55
N TYR A 44 -1.08 3.76 11.64
CA TYR A 44 -0.38 4.63 10.70
C TYR A 44 0.34 3.77 9.67
N GLU A 45 0.18 4.11 8.40
CA GLU A 45 0.91 3.45 7.33
C GLU A 45 2.37 3.92 7.31
N ILE A 46 3.28 3.03 7.72
CA ILE A 46 4.72 3.33 7.79
C ILE A 46 5.36 3.20 6.41
N GLU A 47 5.03 2.12 5.69
CA GLU A 47 5.49 1.81 4.34
C GLU A 47 4.40 1.11 3.55
N LYS A 48 4.43 1.26 2.22
CA LYS A 48 3.50 0.60 1.30
C LYS A 48 4.13 0.28 -0.03
N ASN A 49 3.53 -0.69 -0.72
CA ASN A 49 3.68 -0.79 -2.16
C ASN A 49 2.83 0.31 -2.81
N PRO A 50 3.32 1.02 -3.83
CA PRO A 50 2.51 2.00 -4.55
C PRO A 50 1.27 1.37 -5.17
N VAL A 51 0.14 2.00 -4.86
CA VAL A 51 -1.19 1.62 -5.33
C VAL A 51 -1.89 2.88 -5.88
N PRO A 52 -2.59 2.80 -7.03
CA PRO A 52 -3.14 3.98 -7.68
C PRO A 52 -4.14 4.78 -6.83
N PHE A 53 -4.93 4.11 -5.99
CA PHE A 53 -5.96 4.73 -5.16
C PHE A 53 -5.41 5.56 -3.98
N GLU A 54 -4.11 5.45 -3.68
CA GLU A 54 -3.42 6.27 -2.69
C GLU A 54 -2.37 7.20 -3.31
N ALA A 55 -2.35 7.32 -4.64
CA ALA A 55 -1.39 8.15 -5.33
C ALA A 55 -1.47 9.61 -4.84
N GLY A 56 -0.35 10.13 -4.35
CA GLY A 56 -0.25 11.51 -3.86
C GLY A 56 -0.67 11.72 -2.40
N LEU A 57 -1.31 10.73 -1.77
CA LEU A 57 -1.73 10.85 -0.36
C LEU A 57 -0.54 10.73 0.60
N LYS A 58 -0.62 11.50 1.69
CA LYS A 58 0.32 11.49 2.82
C LYS A 58 -0.42 11.28 4.14
N CYS A 59 0.35 10.96 5.18
CA CYS A 59 -0.17 10.75 6.54
C CYS A 59 -1.32 9.73 6.57
N ASN A 60 -1.15 8.64 5.83
CA ASN A 60 -2.18 7.63 5.68
C ASN A 60 -2.42 6.90 7.00
N GLU A 61 -3.69 6.76 7.35
CA GLU A 61 -4.15 6.03 8.53
C GLU A 61 -5.35 5.15 8.20
N ALA A 62 -5.45 4.03 8.91
CA ALA A 62 -6.61 3.17 8.94
C ALA A 62 -7.13 3.09 10.37
N ASN A 63 -8.41 3.38 10.58
CA ASN A 63 -9.04 3.22 11.89
C ASN A 63 -10.07 2.09 11.82
N TYR A 64 -9.84 1.04 12.62
CA TYR A 64 -10.68 -0.14 12.68
C TYR A 64 -11.60 -0.10 13.90
N GLY A 65 -12.89 -0.35 13.71
CA GLY A 65 -13.89 -0.46 14.77
C GLY A 65 -14.41 -1.90 14.91
N ASP A 66 -14.67 -2.31 16.16
CA ASP A 66 -15.32 -3.60 16.45
C ASP A 66 -16.84 -3.39 16.53
N GLU A 67 -17.57 -3.93 15.55
CA GLU A 67 -19.03 -3.87 15.48
C GLU A 67 -19.68 -5.19 15.96
N GLY A 68 -18.90 -6.10 16.55
CA GLY A 68 -19.34 -7.42 17.01
C GLY A 68 -19.37 -8.47 15.90
N ASP A 69 -20.17 -8.25 14.87
CA ASP A 69 -20.31 -9.20 13.74
C ASP A 69 -19.29 -8.94 12.61
N TYR A 70 -18.77 -7.72 12.53
CA TYR A 70 -17.81 -7.30 11.52
C TYR A 70 -16.88 -6.21 12.06
N VAL A 71 -15.80 -5.97 11.32
CA VAL A 71 -14.87 -4.87 11.60
C VAL A 71 -15.16 -3.73 10.64
N SER A 72 -15.47 -2.55 11.15
CA SER A 72 -15.56 -1.34 10.34
C SER A 72 -14.16 -0.80 10.04
N VAL A 73 -13.96 -0.19 8.87
CA VAL A 73 -12.68 0.42 8.49
C VAL A 73 -12.89 1.81 7.90
N VAL A 74 -12.14 2.78 8.39
CA VAL A 74 -12.06 4.13 7.83
C VAL A 74 -10.62 4.41 7.44
N ASN A 75 -10.36 4.50 6.13
CA ASN A 75 -9.07 4.89 5.59
C ASN A 75 -9.06 6.40 5.31
N LYS A 76 -7.95 7.05 5.65
CA LYS A 76 -7.76 8.49 5.46
C LYS A 76 -6.32 8.79 5.03
N GLY A 77 -6.17 9.71 4.08
CA GLY A 77 -4.91 10.37 3.73
C GLY A 77 -5.16 11.85 3.42
N VAL A 78 -4.09 12.64 3.34
CA VAL A 78 -4.12 14.08 3.00
C VAL A 78 -3.25 14.43 1.79
#